data_AF-A0A926GXZ9-F1
#
_entry.id   AF-A0A926GXZ9-F1
#
_cell.length_a   1.000
_cell.length_b   1.000
_cell.length_c   1.000
_cell.angle_alpha   90.00
_cell.angle_beta   90.00
_cell.angle_gamma   90.00
#
_symmetry.space_group_name_H-M   'P 1'
#
loop_
_entity.id
_entity.type
_entity.pdbx_description
1 polymer ?
#
loop_
_entity_poly.entity_id
_entity_poly.type
_entity_poly.pdbx_seq_one_letter_code
_entity_poly.pdbx_strand_id
1 'polypeptide(L)'
;DALFRIADKDKRSALIDKRLSDSSLLVVASAISMMASTDTTGLMAVLMKWKGVEGRSGQMAQAWVSAVASARLESLIDDVTVYTRPPHGRTSRWQAFVALSSIERTTPAVRAAIVDGLRDRTSIVRNAAAEAARVHLDSDLRQALVALREGEDPERQKAIDDILKAN
;
A
#
# COMPACT_ATOMS: atom_id res chain seq x y z
N ASP A 1 8.53 23.62 29.90
CA ASP A 1 8.75 23.50 28.45
C ASP A 1 9.91 22.51 28.14
N ALA A 2 9.79 21.27 28.63
CA ALA A 2 10.86 20.25 28.55
C ALA A 2 10.30 18.82 28.65
N LEU A 3 9.17 18.56 28.01
CA LEU A 3 8.54 17.23 28.01
C LEU A 3 8.61 16.65 26.60
N PHE A 4 9.18 15.44 26.50
CA PHE A 4 9.17 14.54 25.33
C PHE A 4 10.22 14.73 24.23
N ARG A 5 11.49 14.83 24.60
CA ARG A 5 12.56 14.29 23.73
C ARG A 5 13.37 13.28 24.51
N ILE A 6 13.02 12.00 24.39
CA ILE A 6 13.94 10.91 24.74
C ILE A 6 15.06 10.98 23.70
N ALA A 7 16.11 11.74 24.02
CA ALA A 7 17.30 11.92 23.18
C ALA A 7 18.16 10.66 23.13
N ASP A 8 17.94 9.74 24.07
CA ASP A 8 18.63 8.47 24.20
C ASP A 8 18.05 7.43 23.23
N LYS A 9 18.85 7.04 22.23
CA LYS A 9 18.47 6.11 21.16
C LYS A 9 18.11 4.73 21.72
N ASP A 10 18.80 4.26 22.76
CA ASP A 10 18.62 2.92 23.31
C ASP A 10 17.31 2.84 24.10
N LYS A 11 17.00 3.89 24.89
CA LYS A 11 15.70 3.99 25.58
C LYS A 11 14.54 4.11 24.59
N ARG A 12 14.74 4.79 23.46
CA ARG A 12 13.74 4.88 22.39
C ARG A 12 13.50 3.52 21.74
N SER A 13 14.56 2.77 21.44
CA SER A 13 14.46 1.42 20.87
C SER A 13 13.69 0.48 21.80
N ALA A 14 14.05 0.43 23.09
CA ALA A 14 13.36 -0.43 24.07
C ALA A 14 11.87 -0.12 24.23
N LEU A 15 11.47 1.16 24.14
CA LEU A 15 10.06 1.57 24.16
C LEU A 15 9.31 1.16 22.89
N ILE A 16 9.97 1.20 21.73
CA ILE A 16 9.39 0.73 20.47
C ILE A 16 9.16 -0.79 20.55
N ASP A 17 10.16 -1.55 20.97
CA ASP A 17 10.08 -3.02 21.06
C ASP A 17 8.94 -3.47 21.99
N LYS A 18 8.76 -2.78 23.12
CA LYS A 18 7.63 -3.03 24.03
C LYS A 18 6.28 -2.78 23.34
N ARG A 19 6.14 -1.69 22.59
CA ARG A 19 4.88 -1.35 21.88
C ARG A 19 4.58 -2.30 20.73
N LEU A 20 5.61 -2.83 20.06
CA LEU A 20 5.46 -3.80 18.98
C LEU A 20 5.01 -5.19 19.46
N SER A 21 5.09 -5.44 20.77
CA SER A 21 4.63 -6.65 21.43
C SER A 21 3.29 -6.46 22.17
N ASP A 22 2.66 -5.28 22.01
CA ASP A 22 1.39 -4.97 22.66
C ASP A 22 0.24 -5.77 22.03
N SER A 23 -0.74 -6.18 22.85
CA SER A 23 -1.95 -6.86 22.38
C SER A 23 -2.88 -5.93 21.58
N SER A 24 -2.73 -4.62 21.73
CA SER A 24 -3.51 -3.61 21.02
C SER A 24 -2.89 -3.30 19.65
N LEU A 25 -3.63 -3.64 18.58
CA LEU A 25 -3.25 -3.31 17.20
C LEU A 25 -3.08 -1.80 16.98
N LEU A 26 -3.73 -0.94 17.78
CA LEU A 26 -3.58 0.51 17.69
C LEU A 26 -2.20 0.97 18.20
N VAL A 27 -1.71 0.36 19.28
CA VAL A 27 -0.39 0.64 19.84
C VAL A 27 0.70 0.19 18.87
N VAL A 28 0.53 -1.01 18.31
CA VAL A 28 1.42 -1.55 17.28
C VAL A 28 1.42 -0.65 16.02
N ALA A 29 0.24 -0.26 15.52
CA ALA A 29 0.12 0.62 14.35
C ALA A 29 0.81 1.98 14.55
N SER A 30 0.70 2.53 15.76
CA SER A 30 1.38 3.78 16.12
C SER A 30 2.89 3.60 16.15
N ALA A 31 3.38 2.48 16.69
CA ALA A 31 4.81 2.16 16.70
C ALA A 31 5.37 1.97 15.28
N ILE A 32 4.65 1.25 14.41
CA ILE A 32 5.02 1.08 13.00
C ILE A 32 5.09 2.44 12.28
N SER A 33 4.07 3.29 12.46
CA SER A 33 4.06 4.65 11.87
C SER A 33 5.25 5.50 12.35
N MET A 34 5.61 5.38 13.64
CA MET A 34 6.74 6.10 14.20
C MET A 34 8.07 5.59 13.64
N MET A 35 8.26 4.27 13.52
CA MET A 35 9.46 3.70 12.88
C MET A 35 9.59 4.17 11.43
N ALA A 36 8.52 4.08 10.64
CA ALA A 36 8.51 4.50 9.24
C ALA A 36 8.85 5.98 9.02
N SER A 37 8.61 6.83 10.01
CA SER A 37 8.87 8.28 9.92
C SER A 37 10.18 8.74 10.57
N THR A 38 10.88 7.89 11.33
CA THR A 38 12.04 8.32 12.12
C THR A 38 13.28 7.44 11.97
N ASP A 39 13.16 6.14 12.17
CA ASP A 39 14.24 5.16 12.03
C ASP A 39 13.65 3.86 11.50
N THR A 40 13.97 3.55 10.25
CA THR A 40 13.48 2.36 9.55
C THR A 40 14.28 1.10 9.89
N THR A 41 15.31 1.20 10.75
CA THR A 41 16.05 0.05 11.25
C THR A 41 15.11 -0.97 11.88
N GLY A 42 15.16 -2.23 11.41
CA GLY A 42 14.29 -3.30 11.89
C GLY A 42 12.83 -3.24 11.41
N LEU A 43 12.41 -2.19 10.69
CA LEU A 43 11.03 -2.04 10.21
C LEU A 43 10.59 -3.22 9.33
N MET A 44 11.48 -3.72 8.46
CA MET A 44 11.19 -4.90 7.63
C MET A 44 10.81 -6.12 8.49
N ALA A 45 11.60 -6.43 9.52
CA ALA A 45 11.35 -7.59 10.38
C ALA A 45 10.00 -7.46 11.10
N VAL A 46 9.66 -6.24 11.54
CA VAL A 46 8.36 -5.92 12.13
C VAL A 46 7.24 -6.13 11.12
N LEU A 47 7.34 -5.55 9.93
CA LEU A 47 6.30 -5.67 8.90
C LEU A 47 6.10 -7.11 8.44
N MET A 48 7.17 -7.90 8.37
CA MET A 48 7.14 -9.34 8.09
C MET A 48 6.44 -10.13 9.20
N LYS A 49 6.69 -9.83 10.48
CA LYS A 49 5.98 -10.46 11.60
C LYS A 49 4.47 -10.22 11.52
N TRP A 50 4.09 -9.02 11.08
CA TRP A 50 2.69 -8.62 10.96
C TRP A 50 2.08 -8.93 9.60
N LYS A 51 2.83 -9.50 8.65
CA LYS A 51 2.32 -9.99 7.36
C LYS A 51 1.31 -11.12 7.58
N GLY A 52 0.32 -11.22 6.71
CA GLY A 52 -0.74 -12.23 6.79
C GLY A 52 -1.69 -12.19 8.00
N VAL A 53 -1.46 -11.34 9.02
CA VAL A 53 -2.33 -11.33 10.22
C VAL A 53 -3.78 -11.01 9.82
N GLU A 54 -4.66 -11.99 10.02
CA GLU A 54 -6.10 -11.90 9.74
C GLU A 54 -6.74 -10.81 10.60
N GLY A 55 -7.75 -10.11 10.06
CA GLY A 55 -8.44 -9.04 10.78
C GLY A 55 -7.70 -7.69 10.82
N ARG A 56 -6.59 -7.53 10.07
CA ARG A 56 -6.00 -6.21 9.80
C ARG A 56 -6.98 -5.34 9.00
N SER A 57 -7.87 -4.69 9.73
CA SER A 57 -8.81 -3.71 9.25
C SER A 57 -8.50 -2.36 9.90
N GLY A 58 -8.89 -1.26 9.24
CA GLY A 58 -8.70 0.08 9.79
C GLY A 58 -7.24 0.50 9.94
N GLN A 59 -6.90 1.10 11.09
CA GLN A 59 -5.62 1.78 11.32
C GLN A 59 -4.38 0.89 11.17
N MET A 60 -4.47 -0.39 11.54
CA MET A 60 -3.30 -1.29 11.43
C MET A 60 -2.95 -1.58 9.97
N ALA A 61 -3.96 -1.81 9.12
CA ALA A 61 -3.74 -1.98 7.68
C ALA A 61 -3.14 -0.71 7.07
N GLN A 62 -3.67 0.46 7.46
CA GLN A 62 -3.14 1.75 7.02
C GLN A 62 -1.69 1.95 7.44
N ALA A 63 -1.36 1.75 8.72
CA ALA A 63 0.01 1.92 9.22
C ALA A 63 0.99 0.98 8.52
N TRP A 64 0.59 -0.28 8.32
CA TRP A 64 1.40 -1.28 7.63
C TRP A 64 1.64 -0.90 6.17
N VAL A 65 0.58 -0.58 5.41
CA VAL A 65 0.69 -0.20 3.98
C VAL A 65 1.49 1.09 3.81
N SER A 66 1.24 2.10 4.65
CA SER A 66 2.00 3.35 4.63
C SER A 66 3.48 3.12 4.95
N ALA A 67 3.80 2.28 5.92
CA ALA A 67 5.20 1.97 6.25
C ALA A 67 5.92 1.23 5.11
N VAL A 68 5.24 0.28 4.44
CA VAL A 68 5.78 -0.40 3.26
C VAL A 68 6.06 0.59 2.12
N ALA A 69 5.14 1.52 1.86
CA ALA A 69 5.30 2.56 0.85
C ALA A 69 6.45 3.53 1.19
N SER A 70 6.48 4.07 2.41
CA SER A 70 7.48 5.04 2.84
C SER A 70 8.90 4.47 2.81
N ALA A 71 9.06 3.20 3.17
CA ALA A 71 10.35 2.51 3.11
C ALA A 71 10.63 1.84 1.75
N ARG A 72 9.71 1.97 0.77
CA ARG A 72 9.80 1.39 -0.59
C ARG A 72 10.17 -0.10 -0.58
N LEU A 73 9.51 -0.87 0.27
CA LEU A 73 9.87 -2.27 0.53
C LEU A 73 9.34 -3.19 -0.59
N GLU A 74 10.10 -3.32 -1.67
CA GLU A 74 9.75 -4.13 -2.83
C GLU A 74 9.41 -5.58 -2.51
N SER A 75 10.05 -6.19 -1.51
CA SER A 75 9.80 -7.58 -1.12
C SER A 75 8.39 -7.81 -0.56
N LEU A 76 7.67 -6.73 -0.20
CA LEU A 76 6.33 -6.76 0.37
C LEU A 76 5.26 -6.28 -0.61
N ILE A 77 5.60 -6.02 -1.88
CA ILE A 77 4.64 -5.45 -2.83
C ILE A 77 3.44 -6.37 -3.10
N ASP A 78 3.66 -7.68 -3.20
CA ASP A 78 2.58 -8.63 -3.41
C ASP A 78 1.64 -8.66 -2.20
N ASP A 79 2.16 -8.42 -0.99
CA ASP A 79 1.35 -8.32 0.23
C ASP A 79 0.50 -7.05 0.27
N VAL A 80 0.96 -5.95 -0.35
CA VAL A 80 0.15 -4.74 -0.52
C VAL A 80 -1.09 -5.03 -1.37
N THR A 81 -0.99 -5.92 -2.36
CA THR A 81 -2.12 -6.28 -3.26
C THR A 81 -3.30 -6.93 -2.52
N VAL A 82 -3.09 -7.50 -1.32
CA VAL A 82 -4.20 -8.03 -0.51
C VAL A 82 -5.18 -6.91 -0.15
N TYR A 83 -4.66 -5.72 0.13
CA TYR A 83 -5.44 -4.56 0.57
C TYR A 83 -6.19 -3.84 -0.53
N THR A 84 -5.98 -4.18 -1.81
CA THR A 84 -6.69 -3.60 -2.95
C THR A 84 -8.08 -4.23 -3.16
N ARG A 85 -8.41 -5.30 -2.43
CA ARG A 85 -9.61 -6.13 -2.69
C ARG A 85 -10.85 -5.68 -1.90
N PRO A 86 -12.07 -5.97 -2.39
CA PRO A 86 -13.35 -5.55 -1.77
C PRO A 86 -13.61 -5.86 -0.28
N PRO A 87 -13.08 -6.92 0.38
CA PRO A 87 -13.27 -7.05 1.82
C PRO A 87 -12.66 -5.89 2.62
N HIS A 88 -11.74 -5.12 2.03
CA HIS A 88 -11.22 -3.89 2.61
C HIS A 88 -12.05 -2.66 2.22
N GLY A 89 -12.21 -1.73 3.15
CA GLY A 89 -12.91 -0.47 2.91
C GLY A 89 -12.24 0.41 1.85
N ARG A 90 -13.00 1.34 1.28
CA ARG A 90 -12.54 2.28 0.23
C ARG A 90 -11.18 2.91 0.54
N THR A 91 -10.99 3.42 1.75
CA THR A 91 -9.76 4.10 2.16
C THR A 91 -8.56 3.17 2.11
N SER A 92 -8.70 1.93 2.58
CA SER A 92 -7.63 0.93 2.55
C SER A 92 -7.26 0.55 1.12
N ARG A 93 -8.25 0.36 0.24
CA ARG A 93 -7.99 0.05 -1.18
C ARG A 93 -7.29 1.21 -1.89
N TRP A 94 -7.75 2.44 -1.66
CA TRP A 94 -7.10 3.64 -2.17
C TRP A 94 -5.63 3.74 -1.70
N GLN A 95 -5.38 3.57 -0.39
CA GLN A 95 -4.02 3.58 0.17
C GLN A 95 -3.13 2.49 -0.40
N ALA A 96 -3.68 1.30 -0.64
CA ALA A 96 -2.95 0.21 -1.26
C ALA A 96 -2.46 0.60 -2.66
N PHE A 97 -3.30 1.20 -3.50
CA PHE A 97 -2.86 1.66 -4.83
C PHE A 97 -1.84 2.80 -4.76
N VAL A 98 -2.00 3.74 -3.83
CA VAL A 98 -0.97 4.78 -3.59
C VAL A 98 0.37 4.15 -3.19
N ALA A 99 0.34 3.10 -2.37
CA ALA A 99 1.54 2.36 -1.99
C ALA A 99 2.17 1.63 -3.18
N LEU A 100 1.35 0.99 -4.03
CA LEU A 100 1.84 0.35 -5.26
C LEU A 100 2.55 1.38 -6.16
N SER A 101 1.96 2.57 -6.38
CA SER A 101 2.60 3.66 -7.14
C SER A 101 3.94 4.14 -6.57
N SER A 102 4.25 3.84 -5.30
CA SER A 102 5.48 4.27 -4.63
C SER A 102 6.61 3.23 -4.71
N ILE A 103 6.33 2.03 -5.23
CA ILE A 103 7.26 0.89 -5.24
C ILE A 103 7.48 0.47 -6.69
N GLU A 104 8.71 0.59 -7.19
CA GLU A 104 9.05 0.44 -8.62
C GLU A 104 9.25 -1.03 -9.06
N ARG A 105 8.54 -1.97 -8.42
CA ARG A 105 8.58 -3.39 -8.76
C ARG A 105 7.25 -3.80 -9.37
N THR A 106 7.28 -4.45 -10.52
CA THR A 106 6.04 -4.96 -11.13
C THR A 106 6.01 -6.49 -11.07
N THR A 107 4.89 -7.05 -10.60
CA THR A 107 4.65 -8.50 -10.53
C THR A 107 3.31 -8.84 -11.19
N PRO A 108 3.05 -10.11 -11.54
CA PRO A 108 1.73 -10.53 -12.02
C PRO A 108 0.59 -10.19 -11.04
N ALA A 109 0.83 -10.26 -9.73
CA ALA A 109 -0.15 -9.92 -8.71
C ALA A 109 -0.47 -8.41 -8.72
N VAL A 110 0.55 -7.56 -8.91
CA VAL A 110 0.38 -6.10 -9.03
C VAL A 110 -0.44 -5.75 -10.28
N ARG A 111 -0.16 -6.37 -11.43
CA ARG A 111 -0.96 -6.17 -12.66
C ARG A 111 -2.42 -6.52 -12.44
N ALA A 112 -2.68 -7.70 -11.90
CA ALA A 112 -4.04 -8.17 -11.63
C ALA A 112 -4.76 -7.22 -10.68
N ALA A 113 -4.10 -6.79 -9.61
CA ALA A 113 -4.64 -5.81 -8.67
C ALA A 113 -4.98 -4.47 -9.35
N ILE A 114 -4.12 -3.96 -10.25
CA ILE A 114 -4.36 -2.73 -10.99
C ILE A 114 -5.59 -2.86 -11.90
N VAL A 115 -5.70 -3.95 -12.67
CA VAL A 115 -6.85 -4.20 -13.54
C VAL A 115 -8.15 -4.28 -12.73
N ASP A 116 -8.14 -4.98 -11.60
CA ASP A 116 -9.30 -5.04 -10.70
C ASP A 116 -9.63 -3.67 -10.08
N GLY A 117 -8.61 -2.89 -9.72
CA GLY A 117 -8.74 -1.54 -9.16
C GLY A 117 -9.39 -0.56 -10.13
N LEU A 118 -9.09 -0.67 -11.43
CA LEU A 118 -9.72 0.14 -12.47
C LEU A 118 -11.22 -0.16 -12.63
N ARG A 119 -11.67 -1.35 -12.21
CA ARG A 119 -13.09 -1.73 -12.16
C ARG A 119 -13.77 -1.33 -10.85
N ASP A 120 -13.04 -0.76 -9.88
CA ASP A 120 -13.62 -0.43 -8.57
C ASP A 120 -14.84 0.50 -8.73
N ARG A 121 -15.86 0.27 -7.91
CA ARG A 121 -17.09 1.08 -7.92
C ARG A 121 -16.83 2.55 -7.59
N THR A 122 -15.74 2.82 -6.87
CA THR A 122 -15.42 4.15 -6.35
C THR A 122 -14.36 4.85 -7.19
N SER A 123 -14.66 6.06 -7.64
CA SER A 123 -13.76 6.87 -8.48
C SER A 123 -12.40 7.11 -7.83
N ILE A 124 -12.35 7.35 -6.52
CA ILE A 124 -11.07 7.58 -5.82
C ILE A 124 -10.12 6.37 -5.90
N VAL A 125 -10.67 5.15 -5.85
CA VAL A 125 -9.89 3.92 -5.95
C VAL A 125 -9.46 3.70 -7.41
N ARG A 126 -10.37 3.90 -8.37
CA ARG A 126 -10.04 3.84 -9.80
C ARG A 126 -8.92 4.81 -10.18
N ASN A 127 -8.97 6.04 -9.69
CA ASN A 127 -7.95 7.06 -9.98
C ASN A 127 -6.57 6.67 -9.40
N ALA A 128 -6.53 6.13 -8.18
CA ALA A 128 -5.28 5.64 -7.62
C ALA A 128 -4.76 4.39 -8.35
N ALA A 129 -5.65 3.48 -8.76
CA ALA A 129 -5.28 2.34 -9.60
C ALA A 129 -4.75 2.79 -10.97
N ALA A 130 -5.32 3.84 -11.56
CA ALA A 130 -4.81 4.44 -12.80
C ALA A 130 -3.41 5.05 -12.62
N GLU A 131 -3.14 5.67 -11.48
CA GLU A 131 -1.80 6.17 -11.18
C GLU A 131 -0.78 5.04 -11.01
N ALA A 132 -1.14 3.99 -10.27
CA ALA A 132 -0.33 2.78 -10.19
C ALA A 132 -0.12 2.15 -11.59
N ALA A 133 -1.15 2.15 -12.43
CA ALA A 133 -1.05 1.63 -13.78
C ALA A 133 0.02 2.35 -14.61
N ARG A 134 0.12 3.69 -14.50
CA ARG A 134 1.16 4.47 -15.20
C ARG A 134 2.57 4.11 -14.75
N VAL A 135 2.77 3.90 -13.44
CA VAL A 135 4.07 3.49 -12.88
C VAL A 135 4.47 2.08 -13.34
N HIS A 136 3.50 1.18 -13.46
CA HIS A 136 3.72 -0.24 -13.73
C HIS A 136 3.44 -0.65 -15.20
N LEU A 137 3.39 0.31 -16.12
CA LEU A 137 2.91 0.10 -17.49
C LEU A 137 3.95 -0.59 -18.39
N ASP A 138 3.98 -1.92 -18.37
CA ASP A 138 4.74 -2.72 -19.34
C ASP A 138 3.83 -3.47 -20.33
N SER A 139 4.42 -4.34 -21.16
CA SER A 139 3.71 -5.07 -22.23
C SER A 139 2.50 -5.84 -21.73
N ASP A 140 2.64 -6.56 -20.62
CA ASP A 140 1.58 -7.44 -20.11
C ASP A 140 0.43 -6.61 -19.54
N LEU A 141 0.76 -5.54 -18.80
CA LEU A 141 -0.27 -4.65 -18.27
C LEU A 141 -0.96 -3.91 -19.42
N ARG A 142 -0.21 -3.41 -20.42
CA ARG A 142 -0.78 -2.78 -21.63
C ARG A 142 -1.79 -3.72 -22.31
N GLN A 143 -1.44 -4.99 -22.50
CA GLN A 143 -2.36 -5.96 -23.10
C GLN A 143 -3.62 -6.16 -22.25
N ALA A 144 -3.48 -6.30 -20.93
CA ALA A 144 -4.60 -6.45 -20.02
C ALA A 144 -5.52 -5.22 -20.02
N LEU A 145 -4.96 -4.01 -20.14
CA LEU A 145 -5.73 -2.77 -20.22
C LEU A 145 -6.50 -2.64 -21.54
N VAL A 146 -5.90 -3.07 -22.67
CA VAL A 146 -6.61 -3.12 -23.97
C VAL A 146 -7.82 -4.05 -23.88
N ALA A 147 -7.66 -5.25 -23.30
CA ALA A 147 -8.78 -6.18 -23.11
C ALA A 147 -9.84 -5.65 -22.13
N LEU A 148 -9.42 -4.98 -21.05
CA LEU A 148 -10.34 -4.32 -20.12
C LEU A 148 -11.20 -3.29 -20.84
N ARG A 149 -10.57 -2.42 -21.64
CA ARG A 149 -11.22 -1.31 -22.36
C ARG A 149 -12.44 -1.75 -23.17
N GLU A 150 -12.37 -2.89 -23.86
CA GLU A 150 -13.44 -3.37 -24.74
C GLU A 150 -14.79 -3.61 -24.04
N GLY A 151 -14.76 -3.90 -22.73
CA GLY A 151 -15.95 -4.18 -21.93
C GLY A 151 -16.47 -3.02 -21.08
N GLU A 152 -15.83 -1.84 -21.14
CA GLU A 152 -16.14 -0.72 -20.24
C GLU A 152 -16.98 0.37 -20.94
N ASP A 153 -17.65 1.21 -20.14
CA ASP A 153 -18.40 2.37 -20.63
C ASP A 153 -17.47 3.47 -21.21
N PRO A 154 -17.99 4.44 -22.01
CA PRO A 154 -17.15 5.44 -22.67
C PRO A 154 -16.27 6.30 -21.74
N GLU A 155 -16.73 6.59 -20.51
CA GLU A 155 -15.95 7.36 -19.54
C GLU A 155 -14.73 6.55 -19.10
N ARG A 156 -14.94 5.26 -18.80
CA ARG A 156 -13.89 4.34 -18.40
C ARG A 156 -12.94 3.97 -19.54
N GLN A 157 -13.46 3.82 -20.76
CA GLN A 157 -12.63 3.62 -21.95
C GLN A 157 -11.64 4.77 -22.13
N LYS A 158 -12.12 6.02 -21.99
CA LYS A 158 -11.27 7.21 -22.07
C LYS A 158 -10.20 7.21 -20.98
N ALA A 159 -10.57 6.88 -19.73
CA ALA A 159 -9.60 6.80 -18.65
C ALA A 159 -8.50 5.76 -18.92
N ILE A 160 -8.85 4.61 -19.50
CA ILE A 160 -7.89 3.58 -19.90
C ILE A 160 -7.01 4.05 -21.06
N ASP A 161 -7.59 4.72 -22.06
CA ASP A 161 -6.85 5.31 -23.18
C ASP A 161 -5.80 6.32 -22.70
N ASP A 162 -6.13 7.12 -21.68
CA ASP A 162 -5.21 8.09 -21.09
C ASP A 162 -4.05 7.41 -20.34
N ILE A 163 -4.27 6.22 -19.76
CA ILE A 163 -3.19 5.40 -19.18
C ILE A 163 -2.30 4.84 -20.29
N LEU A 164 -2.88 4.26 -21.35
CA LEU A 164 -2.14 3.61 -22.44
C LEU A 164 -1.24 4.58 -23.22
N LYS A 165 -1.58 5.87 -23.22
CA LYS A 165 -0.79 6.96 -23.83
C LYS A 165 0.36 7.45 -22.95
N ALA A 166 0.39 7.12 -21.67
CA ALA A 166 1.55 7.39 -20.83
C ALA A 166 2.72 6.52 -21.34
N ASN A 167 3.88 7.13 -21.56
CA ASN A 167 5.08 6.50 -22.13
C ASN A 167 5.57 5.34 -21.27
#